data_AF-X1SXP3-F1
#
_entry.id   AF-X1SXP3-F1
#
_cell.length_a   1.000
_cell.length_b   1.000
_cell.length_c   1.000
_cell.angle_alpha   90.00
_cell.angle_beta   90.00
_cell.angle_gamma   90.00
#
_symmetry.space_group_name_H-M   'P 1'
#
loop_
_entity.id
_entity.type
_entity.pdbx_description
1 polymer ?
#
loop_
_entity_poly.entity_id
_entity_poly.type
_entity_poly.pdbx_seq_one_letter_code
_entity_poly.pdbx_strand_id
1 'polypeptide(L)'
;MIIDNPGMRELQMWIDGEDVGKNFKDIEKLASRCRFRDCSHQSEPGCTVQEALKEGTLESKRFQNYLKLKRELRYLATRKDQKARLVEKDKWKKLSQWSKQMKKDKSVTNPEQ
;
A
#
# COMPACT_ATOMS: atom_id res chain seq x y z
N MET A 1 24.79 10.37 21.97
CA MET A 1 23.41 10.72 22.36
C MET A 1 22.54 10.62 21.12
N ILE A 2 21.70 9.59 21.07
CA ILE A 2 20.72 9.37 20.00
C ILE A 2 19.51 10.22 20.39
N ILE A 3 19.24 11.25 19.59
CA ILE A 3 17.97 11.97 19.63
C ILE A 3 16.98 11.05 18.90
N ASP A 4 16.41 10.12 19.66
CA ASP A 4 15.24 9.35 19.24
C ASP A 4 14.06 10.32 19.37
N ASN A 5 13.53 10.81 18.26
CA ASN A 5 12.27 11.56 18.27
C ASN A 5 11.14 10.54 18.48
N PRO A 6 10.54 10.44 19.68
CA PRO A 6 9.54 9.41 19.99
C PRO A 6 8.27 9.53 19.14
N GLY A 7 8.12 10.60 18.35
CA GLY A 7 6.98 10.79 17.45
C GLY A 7 6.88 9.83 16.27
N MET A 8 7.92 9.04 15.93
CA MET A 8 7.84 8.08 14.82
C MET A 8 7.31 6.70 15.21
N ARG A 9 7.37 6.32 16.50
CA ARG A 9 6.92 5.00 16.96
C ARG A 9 5.40 4.94 17.17
N GLU A 10 4.79 6.07 17.54
CA GLU A 10 3.35 6.16 17.76
C GLU A 10 2.57 6.14 16.44
N LEU A 11 3.13 6.69 15.36
CA LEU A 11 2.52 6.62 14.02
C LEU A 11 2.36 5.17 13.53
N GLN A 12 3.27 4.26 13.90
CA GLN A 12 3.21 2.88 13.43
C GLN A 12 1.97 2.12 13.94
N MET A 13 1.38 2.55 15.05
CA MET A 13 0.14 1.98 15.61
C MET A 13 -1.12 2.59 14.98
N TRP A 14 -1.03 3.78 14.37
CA TRP A 14 -2.13 4.41 13.63
C TRP A 14 -2.20 3.96 12.16
N ILE A 15 -1.11 3.41 11.60
CA ILE A 15 -1.02 2.95 10.21
C ILE A 15 -1.53 1.50 10.06
N ASP A 16 -2.63 1.16 10.72
CA ASP A 16 -3.49 0.14 10.13
C ASP A 16 -4.25 0.86 9.01
N GLY A 17 -4.00 0.47 7.75
CA GLY A 17 -4.42 1.25 6.57
C GLY A 17 -5.92 1.59 6.52
N GLU A 18 -6.73 0.88 7.32
CA GLU A 18 -8.14 1.16 7.55
C GLU A 18 -8.43 2.43 8.37
N ASP A 19 -7.64 2.75 9.39
CA ASP A 19 -7.92 3.87 10.30
C ASP A 19 -7.49 5.21 9.69
N VAL A 20 -6.38 5.19 8.96
CA VAL A 20 -5.89 6.39 8.27
C VAL A 20 -6.81 6.78 7.12
N GLY A 21 -7.37 5.79 6.40
CA GLY A 21 -8.41 6.05 5.40
C GLY A 21 -9.63 6.72 6.03
N LYS A 22 -10.02 6.35 7.26
CA LYS A 22 -11.14 6.96 8.01
C LYS A 22 -10.87 8.42 8.38
N ASN A 23 -9.65 8.78 8.77
CA ASN A 23 -9.28 10.15 9.14
C ASN A 23 -9.28 11.15 7.97
N PHE A 24 -9.06 10.69 6.74
CA PHE A 24 -9.09 11.53 5.54
C PHE A 24 -10.31 11.28 4.64
N LYS A 25 -11.34 10.60 5.16
CA LYS A 25 -12.60 10.35 4.43
C LYS A 25 -13.27 11.62 3.91
N ASP A 26 -13.13 12.73 4.65
CA ASP A 26 -13.61 14.04 4.22
C ASP A 26 -12.94 14.48 2.91
N ILE A 27 -11.61 14.37 2.83
CA ILE A 27 -10.83 14.69 1.63
C ILE A 27 -11.16 13.72 0.50
N GLU A 28 -11.29 12.43 0.77
CA GLU A 28 -11.64 11.43 -0.27
C GLU A 28 -13.05 11.67 -0.83
N LYS A 29 -14.00 12.10 0.01
CA LYS A 29 -15.36 12.45 -0.42
C LYS A 29 -15.37 13.72 -1.27
N LEU A 30 -14.55 14.72 -0.94
CA LEU A 30 -14.35 15.91 -1.78
C LEU A 30 -13.65 15.55 -3.10
N ALA A 31 -12.62 14.71 -3.06
CA ALA A 31 -11.92 14.23 -4.24
C ALA A 31 -12.85 13.45 -5.19
N SER A 32 -13.75 12.63 -4.65
CA SER A 32 -14.75 11.88 -5.42
C SER A 32 -15.79 12.76 -6.10
N ARG A 33 -15.94 14.02 -5.69
CA ARG A 33 -16.83 15.02 -6.29
C ARG A 33 -16.11 15.89 -7.33
N CYS A 34 -14.80 15.71 -7.50
CA CYS A 34 -14.07 16.44 -8.53
C CYS A 34 -14.61 16.10 -9.91
N ARG A 35 -14.58 17.09 -10.80
CA ARG A 35 -15.04 16.95 -12.19
C ARG A 35 -14.32 15.82 -12.94
N PHE A 36 -13.05 15.61 -12.63
CA PHE A 36 -12.19 14.61 -13.27
C PHE A 36 -11.85 13.48 -12.29
N ARG A 37 -11.78 12.24 -12.79
CA ARG A 37 -11.44 11.06 -11.98
C ARG A 37 -9.95 10.96 -11.69
N ASP A 38 -9.13 11.47 -12.60
CA ASP A 38 -7.68 11.57 -12.55
C ASP A 38 -7.19 12.92 -11.99
N CYS A 39 -8.07 13.63 -11.26
CA CYS A 39 -7.75 14.92 -10.68
C CYS A 39 -6.53 14.83 -9.75
N SER A 40 -5.50 15.58 -10.09
CA SER A 40 -4.29 15.80 -9.30
C SER A 40 -4.52 16.78 -8.15
N HIS A 41 -5.68 17.46 -8.13
CA HIS A 41 -6.09 18.41 -7.10
C HIS A 41 -5.10 19.57 -6.87
N GLN A 42 -4.32 19.93 -7.89
CA GLN A 42 -3.33 21.02 -7.82
C GLN A 42 -3.85 22.30 -8.47
N SER A 43 -4.14 22.26 -9.77
CA SER A 43 -4.51 23.46 -10.54
C SER A 43 -5.68 23.25 -11.49
N GLU A 44 -6.43 22.16 -11.32
CA GLU A 44 -7.50 21.81 -12.24
C GLU A 44 -8.77 22.62 -12.01
N PRO A 45 -9.44 23.08 -13.08
CA PRO A 45 -10.70 23.80 -12.98
C PRO A 45 -11.83 22.85 -12.52
N GLY A 46 -12.61 23.28 -11.53
CA GLY A 46 -13.71 22.47 -10.97
C GLY A 46 -13.25 21.35 -10.01
N CYS A 47 -12.07 21.50 -9.40
CA CYS A 47 -11.61 20.62 -8.34
C CYS A 47 -12.24 21.04 -7.00
N THR A 48 -13.16 20.22 -6.49
CA THR A 48 -13.86 20.48 -5.21
C THR A 48 -12.89 20.56 -4.02
N VAL A 49 -11.76 19.84 -4.08
CA VAL A 49 -10.73 19.92 -3.04
C VAL A 49 -10.06 21.29 -3.03
N GLN A 50 -9.77 21.86 -4.21
CA GLN A 50 -9.20 23.21 -4.33
C GLN A 50 -10.20 24.28 -3.90
N GLU A 51 -11.48 24.10 -4.19
CA GLU A 51 -12.54 24.99 -3.70
C GLU A 51 -12.60 24.96 -2.17
N ALA A 52 -12.61 23.76 -1.57
CA ALA A 52 -12.59 23.61 -0.12
C ALA A 52 -11.34 24.25 0.54
N LEU A 53 -10.19 24.17 -0.12
CA LEU A 53 -8.96 24.84 0.31
C LEU A 53 -9.08 26.36 0.24
N LYS A 54 -9.73 26.91 -0.79
CA LYS A 54 -9.97 28.35 -0.97
C LYS A 54 -11.00 28.89 0.02
N GLU A 55 -12.05 28.13 0.29
CA GLU A 55 -13.09 28.46 1.27
C GLU A 55 -12.62 28.26 2.72
N GLY A 56 -11.46 27.63 2.93
CA GLY A 56 -10.94 27.33 4.26
C GLY A 56 -11.68 26.21 4.99
N THR A 57 -12.62 25.51 4.32
CA THR A 57 -13.28 24.32 4.85
C THR A 57 -12.32 23.13 4.92
N LEU A 58 -11.25 23.15 4.11
CA LEU A 58 -10.12 22.23 4.20
C LEU A 58 -8.84 23.01 4.49
N GLU A 59 -8.11 22.62 5.53
CA GLU A 59 -6.79 23.20 5.79
C GLU A 59 -5.74 22.69 4.79
N SER A 60 -4.95 23.61 4.24
CA SER A 60 -3.83 23.28 3.33
C SER A 60 -2.84 22.30 3.97
N LYS A 61 -2.52 22.46 5.26
CA LYS A 61 -1.63 21.56 6.00
C LYS A 61 -2.19 20.13 6.07
N ARG A 62 -3.50 19.97 6.26
CA ARG A 62 -4.19 18.68 6.27
C ARG A 62 -4.12 18.00 4.90
N PHE A 63 -4.36 18.76 3.82
CA PHE A 63 -4.24 18.26 2.46
C PHE A 63 -2.81 17.83 2.10
N GLN A 64 -1.79 18.59 2.52
CA GLN A 64 -0.38 18.22 2.35
C GLN A 64 -0.04 16.90 3.06
N ASN A 65 -0.54 16.71 4.28
CA ASN A 65 -0.38 15.45 5.02
C ASN A 65 -1.03 14.27 4.29
N TYR A 66 -2.25 14.47 3.76
CA TYR A 66 -2.92 13.46 2.93
C TYR A 66 -2.10 13.08 1.69
N LEU A 67 -1.55 14.05 0.97
CA LEU A 67 -0.69 13.79 -0.20
C LEU A 67 0.59 13.04 0.16
N LYS A 68 1.21 13.36 1.31
CA LYS A 68 2.39 12.67 1.81
C LYS A 68 2.07 11.21 2.13
N LEU A 69 0.99 10.97 2.88
CA LEU A 69 0.53 9.63 3.22
C LEU A 69 0.21 8.80 1.98
N LYS A 70 -0.53 9.36 1.00
CA LYS A 70 -0.90 8.64 -0.24
C LYS A 70 0.34 8.17 -1.00
N ARG A 71 1.42 8.96 -0.98
CA ARG A 71 2.73 8.56 -1.54
C ARG A 71 3.35 7.39 -0.77
N GLU A 72 3.35 7.44 0.56
CA GLU A 72 3.87 6.35 1.40
C GLU A 72 3.07 5.06 1.20
N LEU A 73 1.74 5.13 1.17
CA LEU A 73 0.88 3.96 0.91
C LEU A 73 1.16 3.34 -0.47
N ARG A 74 1.30 4.16 -1.51
CA ARG A 74 1.67 3.68 -2.86
C ARG A 74 3.02 2.96 -2.86
N TYR A 75 4.00 3.53 -2.16
CA TYR A 75 5.33 2.95 -2.03
C TYR A 75 5.29 1.59 -1.29
N LEU A 76 4.56 1.51 -0.18
CA LEU A 76 4.37 0.28 0.58
C LEU A 76 3.64 -0.79 -0.23
N ALA A 77 2.59 -0.43 -0.97
CA ALA A 77 1.86 -1.34 -1.83
C ALA A 77 2.78 -1.96 -2.91
N THR A 78 3.61 -1.13 -3.55
CA THR A 78 4.56 -1.59 -4.57
C THR A 78 5.60 -2.56 -3.99
N ARG A 79 6.15 -2.27 -2.80
CA ARG A 79 7.08 -3.18 -2.11
C ARG A 79 6.42 -4.49 -1.69
N LYS A 80 5.18 -4.44 -1.19
CA LYS A 80 4.42 -5.64 -0.79
C LYS A 80 4.20 -6.58 -1.97
N ASP A 81 3.81 -6.03 -3.12
CA ASP A 81 3.59 -6.81 -4.36
C ASP A 81 4.86 -7.53 -4.82
N GLN A 82 5.99 -6.81 -4.88
CA GLN A 82 7.29 -7.40 -5.24
C GLN A 82 7.69 -8.52 -4.28
N LYS A 83 7.52 -8.32 -2.96
CA LYS A 83 7.85 -9.33 -1.96
C LYS A 83 6.93 -10.55 -2.08
N ALA A 84 5.63 -10.36 -2.31
CA ALA A 84 4.67 -11.44 -2.50
C ALA A 84 5.04 -12.32 -3.71
N ARG A 85 5.41 -11.69 -4.84
CA ARG A 85 5.83 -12.39 -6.06
C ARG A 85 7.10 -13.24 -5.87
N LEU A 86 8.07 -12.76 -5.07
CA LEU A 86 9.27 -13.52 -4.74
C LEU A 86 8.95 -14.74 -3.88
N VAL A 87 8.09 -14.58 -2.88
CA VAL A 87 7.65 -15.68 -2.00
C VAL A 87 6.91 -16.75 -2.79
N GLU A 88 6.03 -16.35 -3.71
CA GLU A 88 5.30 -17.29 -4.56
C GLU A 88 6.27 -18.09 -5.45
N LYS A 89 7.24 -17.41 -6.08
CA LYS A 89 8.26 -18.05 -6.90
C LYS A 89 9.12 -19.05 -6.12
N ASP A 90 9.46 -18.76 -4.86
CA ASP A 90 10.19 -19.68 -3.98
C ASP A 90 9.35 -20.93 -3.62
N LYS A 91 8.07 -20.74 -3.29
CA LYS A 91 7.13 -21.85 -3.04
C LYS A 91 7.03 -22.79 -4.23
N TRP A 92 6.85 -22.26 -5.44
CA TRP A 92 6.78 -23.07 -6.66
C TRP A 92 8.08 -23.83 -6.95
N LYS A 93 9.24 -23.23 -6.71
CA LYS A 93 10.54 -23.92 -6.84
C LYS A 93 10.64 -25.10 -5.87
N LYS A 94 10.30 -24.89 -4.59
CA LYS A 94 10.32 -25.94 -3.57
C LYS A 94 9.37 -27.08 -3.89
N LEU A 95 8.13 -26.76 -4.31
CA LEU A 95 7.14 -27.76 -4.75
C LEU A 95 7.64 -28.58 -5.95
N SER A 96 8.25 -27.93 -6.93
CA SER A 96 8.84 -28.58 -8.10
C SER A 96 10.00 -29.51 -7.73
N GLN A 97 10.90 -29.05 -6.85
CA GLN A 97 12.00 -29.87 -6.33
C GLN A 97 11.50 -31.07 -5.54
N TRP A 98 10.50 -30.88 -4.67
CA TRP A 98 9.88 -31.96 -3.91
C TRP A 98 9.20 -32.98 -4.84
N SER A 99 8.50 -32.53 -5.88
CA SER A 99 7.91 -33.42 -6.89
C SER A 99 8.96 -34.25 -7.64
N LYS A 100 10.10 -33.64 -8.01
CA LYS A 100 11.22 -34.36 -8.64
C LYS A 100 11.86 -35.38 -7.69
N GLN A 101 12.05 -35.00 -6.42
CA GLN A 101 12.58 -35.90 -5.40
C GLN A 101 11.66 -37.10 -5.19
N MET A 102 10.35 -36.88 -5.09
CA MET A 102 9.34 -37.95 -4.94
C MET A 102 9.31 -38.90 -6.15
N LYS A 103 9.47 -38.39 -7.38
CA LYS A 103 9.59 -39.23 -8.58
C LYS A 103 10.87 -40.09 -8.55
N LYS A 104 11.98 -39.53 -8.08
CA LYS A 104 13.26 -40.23 -7.93
C LYS A 104 13.19 -41.31 -6.84
N ASP A 105 12.50 -41.02 -5.74
CA ASP A 105 12.27 -41.98 -4.65
C ASP A 105 11.34 -43.13 -5.07
N LYS A 106 10.28 -42.82 -5.84
CA LYS A 106 9.41 -43.82 -6.48
C LYS A 106 10.12 -44.71 -7.50
N SER A 107 11.13 -44.19 -8.20
CA SER A 107 11.94 -45.01 -9.12
C SER A 107 12.93 -45.96 -8.41
N VAL A 108 13.17 -45.75 -7.11
CA VAL A 108 14.04 -46.62 -6.28
C VAL A 108 13.21 -47.63 -5.49
N THR A 109 11.91 -47.37 -5.27
CA THR A 109 10.98 -48.23 -4.51
C THR A 109 10.10 -49.12 -5.39
N ASN A 110 10.47 -49.36 -6.65
CA ASN A 110 9.90 -50.42 -7.47
C ASN A 110 10.85 -51.64 -7.50
N PRO A 111 10.84 -52.53 -6.48
CA PRO A 111 11.19 -53.90 -6.72
C PRO A 111 10.07 -54.49 -7.58
N GLU A 112 10.35 -54.68 -8.87
CA GLU A 112 9.56 -55.62 -9.67
C GLU A 112 9.70 -57.00 -9.02
N GLN A 113 8.55 -57.60 -8.68
CA GLN A 113 8.39 -59.03 -8.33
C GLN A 113 8.91 -59.50 -6.96
#